data_AF-A0A1M5ZCE8-F1
#
_entry.id   AF-A0A1M5ZCE8-F1
#
_cell.length_a   1.000
_cell.length_b   1.000
_cell.length_c   1.000
_cell.angle_alpha   90.00
_cell.angle_beta   90.00
_cell.angle_gamma   90.00
#
_symmetry.space_group_name_H-M   'P 1'
#
loop_
_entity.id
_entity.type
_entity.pdbx_description
1 polymer ?
#
loop_
_entity_poly.entity_id
_entity_poly.type
_entity_poly.pdbx_seq_one_letter_code
_entity_poly.pdbx_strand_id
1 'polypeptide(L)'
;MDIDNTFILTPEDLKDEKVIYRNMCIPASEKSLILGTITNYDSTPIENVAIIVYKQFITGGISHRELMGFTETDKNGSFAVLVEKNDNISYSLEVYRPLNNNIFCR
;
A
#
# COMPACT_ATOMS: atom_id res chain seq x y z
N MET A 1 19.29 -20.13 -5.65
CA MET A 1 19.99 -18.92 -5.17
C MET A 1 19.03 -18.31 -4.16
N ASP A 2 19.33 -18.47 -2.87
CA ASP A 2 18.47 -17.96 -1.81
C ASP A 2 18.51 -16.43 -1.85
N ILE A 3 17.34 -15.84 -1.91
CA ILE A 3 17.17 -14.40 -2.04
C ILE A 3 16.90 -13.88 -0.63
N ASP A 4 17.95 -13.36 0.00
CA ASP A 4 17.80 -12.62 1.25
C ASP A 4 17.24 -11.23 0.95
N ASN A 5 15.91 -11.11 1.03
CA ASN A 5 15.21 -9.81 1.07
C ASN A 5 15.23 -9.19 2.47
N THR A 6 15.86 -9.86 3.43
CA THR A 6 15.93 -9.47 4.83
C THR A 6 17.39 -9.39 5.24
N PHE A 7 17.78 -8.23 5.76
CA PHE A 7 19.11 -8.02 6.31
C PHE A 7 18.99 -7.78 7.82
N ILE A 8 19.66 -8.62 8.61
CA ILE A 8 19.66 -8.53 10.07
C ILE A 8 20.90 -7.76 10.49
N LEU A 9 20.70 -6.61 11.14
CA LEU A 9 21.76 -5.88 11.82
C LEU A 9 21.92 -6.44 13.23
N THR A 10 23.13 -6.81 13.60
CA THR A 10 23.46 -7.19 14.97
C THR A 10 24.01 -5.99 15.75
N PRO A 11 23.99 -6.02 17.09
CA PRO A 11 24.64 -4.99 17.90
C PRO A 11 26.14 -4.81 17.60
N GLU A 12 26.80 -5.83 17.04
CA GLU A 12 28.22 -5.78 16.70
C GLU A 12 28.47 -5.04 15.37
N ASP A 13 27.57 -5.17 14.39
CA ASP A 13 27.61 -4.38 13.14
C ASP A 13 27.47 -2.87 13.39
N LEU A 14 26.91 -2.50 14.54
CA LEU A 14 26.67 -1.12 14.97
C LEU A 14 27.80 -0.55 15.85
N LYS A 15 28.79 -1.36 16.24
CA LYS A 15 29.93 -0.86 17.00
C LYS A 15 30.88 -0.10 16.07
N ASP A 16 31.20 1.13 16.44
CA ASP A 16 32.19 2.01 15.82
C ASP A 16 31.88 2.52 14.39
N GLU A 17 30.87 1.97 13.69
CA GLU A 17 30.44 2.50 12.39
C GLU A 17 29.45 3.67 12.52
N LYS A 18 29.76 4.77 11.82
CA LYS A 18 28.89 5.95 11.72
C LYS A 18 27.84 5.81 10.61
N VAL A 19 28.13 5.02 9.57
CA VAL A 19 27.24 4.75 8.42
C VAL A 19 27.54 3.37 7.85
N ILE A 20 26.56 2.48 7.84
CA ILE A 20 26.65 1.13 7.25
C ILE A 20 26.15 1.19 5.80
N TYR A 21 27.02 0.82 4.85
CA TYR A 21 26.64 0.67 3.43
C TYR A 21 26.42 -0.80 3.07
N ARG A 22 25.24 -1.11 2.54
CA ARG A 22 24.88 -2.45 2.04
C ARG A 22 24.07 -2.36 0.76
N ASN A 23 24.40 -3.23 -0.19
CA ASN A 23 23.63 -3.41 -1.42
C ASN A 23 22.58 -4.49 -1.17
N MET A 24 21.31 -4.13 -1.27
CA MET A 24 20.19 -5.09 -1.23
C MET A 24 19.71 -5.32 -2.66
N CYS A 25 19.62 -6.59 -3.07
CA CYS A 25 19.06 -6.98 -4.35
C CYS A 25 17.65 -7.51 -4.12
N ILE A 26 16.65 -6.76 -4.54
CA ILE A 26 15.26 -7.23 -4.57
C ILE A 26 15.01 -7.77 -5.98
N PRO A 27 14.64 -9.06 -6.14
CA PRO A 27 14.29 -9.58 -7.46
C PRO A 27 13.13 -8.78 -8.03
N ALA A 28 13.07 -8.66 -9.35
CA ALA A 28 11.89 -8.14 -10.02
C ALA A 28 10.70 -9.00 -9.58
N SER A 29 9.83 -8.44 -8.74
CA SER A 29 8.55 -9.05 -8.43
C SER A 29 7.56 -8.55 -9.47
N GLU A 30 6.63 -9.40 -9.88
CA GLU A 30 5.46 -9.00 -10.67
C GLU A 30 4.48 -8.14 -9.84
N LYS A 31 4.94 -7.43 -8.80
CA LYS A 31 4.14 -6.54 -7.97
C LYS A 31 4.44 -5.09 -8.28
N SER A 32 3.39 -4.29 -8.31
CA SER A 32 3.46 -2.84 -8.41
C SER A 32 3.09 -2.22 -7.05
N LEU A 33 3.84 -1.20 -6.66
CA LEU A 33 3.54 -0.39 -5.48
C LEU A 33 2.69 0.81 -5.89
N ILE A 34 1.49 0.92 -5.31
CA ILE A 34 0.64 2.10 -5.43
C ILE A 34 0.83 2.95 -4.18
N LEU A 35 1.24 4.20 -4.39
CA LEU A 35 1.42 5.21 -3.36
C LEU A 35 0.43 6.34 -3.57
N GLY A 36 -0.03 6.96 -2.49
CA GLY A 36 -0.85 8.15 -2.57
C GLY A 36 -1.06 8.83 -1.24
N THR A 37 -1.71 9.99 -1.30
CA THR A 37 -2.08 10.78 -0.13
C THR A 37 -3.54 11.18 -0.24
N ILE A 38 -4.30 11.02 0.85
CA ILE A 38 -5.69 11.44 0.95
C ILE A 38 -5.77 12.70 1.82
N THR A 39 -6.36 13.75 1.25
CA THR A 39 -6.62 15.01 1.94
C THR A 39 -8.11 15.38 1.87
N ASN A 40 -8.57 16.23 2.77
CA ASN A 40 -9.87 16.90 2.62
C ASN A 40 -9.77 18.07 1.60
N TYR A 41 -10.86 18.81 1.42
CA TYR A 41 -10.91 19.98 0.53
C TYR A 41 -9.92 21.09 0.91
N ASP A 42 -9.57 21.19 2.19
CA ASP A 42 -8.60 22.18 2.72
C ASP A 42 -7.16 21.68 2.64
N SER A 43 -6.90 20.61 1.88
CA SER A 43 -5.57 19.96 1.79
C SER A 43 -5.04 19.43 3.13
N THR A 44 -5.91 19.24 4.11
CA THR A 44 -5.55 18.62 5.40
C THR A 44 -5.51 17.11 5.24
N PRO A 45 -4.42 16.42 5.63
CA PRO A 45 -4.34 14.97 5.55
C PRO A 45 -5.42 14.28 6.39
N ILE A 46 -5.93 13.14 5.88
CA ILE A 46 -6.92 12.34 6.60
C ILE A 46 -6.31 10.99 6.96
N GLU A 47 -6.14 10.75 8.26
CA GLU A 47 -5.70 9.48 8.84
C GLU A 47 -6.84 8.44 8.87
N ASN A 48 -6.48 7.15 8.89
CA ASN A 48 -7.39 6.01 9.03
C ASN A 48 -8.44 5.92 7.92
N VAL A 49 -8.14 6.41 6.72
CA VAL A 49 -8.98 6.20 5.53
C VAL A 49 -8.61 4.84 4.94
N ALA A 50 -9.60 3.96 4.79
CA ALA A 50 -9.40 2.67 4.13
C ALA A 50 -9.38 2.83 2.60
N ILE A 51 -8.39 2.24 1.96
CA ILE A 51 -8.23 2.17 0.51
C ILE A 51 -8.30 0.71 0.12
N ILE A 52 -9.21 0.38 -0.79
CA ILE A 52 -9.39 -0.96 -1.33
C ILE A 52 -9.07 -0.92 -2.82
N VAL A 53 -8.17 -1.80 -3.27
CA VAL A 53 -7.78 -1.91 -4.67
C VAL A 53 -8.44 -3.14 -5.27
N TYR A 54 -9.12 -2.95 -6.41
CA TYR A 54 -9.66 -4.04 -7.21
C TYR A 54 -9.01 -4.06 -8.59
N LYS A 55 -8.83 -5.24 -9.17
CA LYS A 55 -8.70 -5.37 -10.61
C LYS A 55 -10.09 -5.34 -11.24
N GLN A 56 -10.22 -4.68 -12.37
CA GLN A 56 -11.44 -4.57 -13.13
C GLN A 56 -11.21 -5.07 -14.55
N PHE A 57 -12.08 -5.97 -15.00
CA PHE A 57 -12.04 -6.56 -16.34
C PHE A 57 -13.44 -6.89 -16.83
N ILE A 58 -13.60 -7.02 -18.14
CA ILE A 58 -14.89 -7.34 -18.78
C ILE A 58 -14.80 -8.76 -19.34
N THR A 59 -15.80 -9.60 -19.05
CA THR A 59 -15.92 -10.94 -19.63
C THR A 59 -17.36 -11.15 -20.07
N GLY A 60 -17.57 -11.50 -21.35
CA GLY A 60 -18.91 -11.69 -21.91
C GLY A 60 -19.80 -10.45 -21.83
N GLY A 61 -19.23 -9.24 -21.83
CA GLY A 61 -19.96 -7.97 -21.68
C GLY A 61 -20.32 -7.59 -20.24
N ILE A 62 -19.92 -8.40 -19.26
CA ILE A 62 -20.16 -8.15 -17.83
C ILE A 62 -18.89 -7.60 -17.19
N SER A 63 -19.02 -6.53 -16.41
CA SER A 63 -17.90 -5.97 -15.62
C SER A 63 -17.70 -6.79 -14.36
N HIS A 64 -16.49 -7.28 -14.16
CA HIS A 64 -16.06 -8.00 -12.96
C HIS A 64 -15.06 -7.17 -12.16
N ARG A 65 -15.07 -7.39 -10.85
CA ARG A 65 -14.10 -6.82 -9.91
C ARG A 65 -13.60 -7.90 -8.97
N GLU A 66 -12.29 -7.94 -8.77
CA GLU A 66 -11.65 -8.84 -7.80
C GLU A 66 -10.72 -8.05 -6.90
N LEU A 67 -10.78 -8.31 -5.60
CA LEU A 67 -9.96 -7.65 -4.59
C LEU A 67 -8.48 -7.99 -4.79
N MET A 68 -7.64 -6.97 -4.88
CA MET A 68 -6.19 -7.09 -5.01
C MET A 68 -5.45 -6.80 -3.71
N GLY A 69 -6.02 -5.93 -2.87
CA GLY A 69 -5.41 -5.56 -1.60
C GLY A 69 -6.13 -4.38 -0.95
N PHE A 70 -5.74 -4.09 0.29
CA PHE A 70 -6.24 -2.94 1.03
C PHE A 70 -5.13 -2.35 1.91
N THR A 71 -5.28 -1.08 2.28
CA THR A 71 -4.43 -0.37 3.24
C THR A 71 -5.24 0.73 3.91
N GLU A 72 -4.69 1.32 4.96
CA GLU A 72 -5.22 2.55 5.56
C GLU A 72 -4.18 3.67 5.45
N THR A 73 -4.66 4.92 5.51
CA THR A 73 -3.76 6.08 5.56
C THR A 73 -3.15 6.28 6.94
N ASP A 74 -1.88 6.65 6.97
CA ASP A 74 -1.19 7.08 8.19
C ASP A 74 -1.61 8.49 8.63
N LYS A 75 -1.02 8.99 9.72
CA LYS A 75 -1.25 10.35 10.26
C LYS A 75 -0.98 11.49 9.26
N ASN A 76 -0.20 11.22 8.21
CA ASN A 76 0.09 12.17 7.13
C ASN A 76 -0.84 11.96 5.93
N GLY A 77 -1.91 11.19 6.08
CA GLY A 77 -2.82 10.83 5.00
C GLY A 77 -2.20 9.93 3.94
N SER A 78 -1.00 9.40 4.17
CA SER A 78 -0.22 8.66 3.18
C SER A 78 -0.53 7.16 3.25
N PHE A 79 -0.56 6.50 2.10
CA PHE A 79 -0.77 5.06 2.03
C PHE A 79 0.15 4.39 1.01
N ALA A 80 0.35 3.09 1.20
CA ALA A 80 1.14 2.24 0.32
C ALA A 80 0.46 0.87 0.19
N VAL A 81 0.20 0.41 -1.02
CA VAL A 81 -0.38 -0.91 -1.28
C VAL A 81 0.35 -1.61 -2.41
N LEU A 82 0.81 -2.83 -2.14
CA LEU A 82 1.42 -3.72 -3.14
C LEU A 82 0.31 -4.56 -3.79
N VAL A 83 0.29 -4.59 -5.11
CA VAL A 83 -0.64 -5.41 -5.89
C VAL A 83 0.11 -6.19 -6.96
N GLU A 84 -0.40 -7.38 -7.31
CA GLU A 84 0.10 -8.10 -8.49
C GLU A 84 -0.18 -7.26 -9.75
N LYS A 85 0.88 -7.02 -10.52
CA LYS A 85 0.89 -6.29 -11.78
C LYS A 85 0.36 -7.20 -12.89
N ASN A 86 -0.53 -6.66 -13.69
CA ASN A 86 -0.99 -7.27 -14.91
C ASN A 86 -1.27 -6.17 -15.93
N ASP A 87 -0.51 -6.19 -17.02
CA ASP A 87 -0.50 -5.13 -18.04
C ASP A 87 -1.77 -5.10 -18.91
N ASN A 88 -2.69 -6.06 -18.71
CA ASN A 88 -3.90 -6.22 -19.52
C ASN A 88 -5.20 -5.91 -18.75
N ILE A 89 -5.11 -5.39 -17.52
CA ILE A 89 -6.27 -5.05 -16.70
C ILE A 89 -6.22 -3.62 -16.20
N SER A 90 -7.39 -3.08 -15.91
CA SER A 90 -7.52 -1.81 -15.19
C SER A 90 -7.58 -2.06 -13.69
N TYR A 91 -7.10 -1.11 -12.90
CA TYR A 91 -7.23 -1.12 -11.45
C TYR A 91 -8.19 -0.01 -11.02
N SER A 92 -9.03 -0.30 -10.03
CA SER A 92 -9.91 0.70 -9.42
C SER A 92 -9.65 0.79 -7.93
N LEU A 93 -9.51 2.01 -7.42
CA LEU A 93 -9.35 2.29 -6.00
C LEU A 93 -10.67 2.79 -5.43
N GLU A 94 -11.09 2.21 -4.32
CA GLU A 94 -12.23 2.69 -3.53
C GLU A 94 -11.73 3.20 -2.18
N VAL A 95 -12.25 4.34 -1.76
CA VAL A 95 -11.80 5.08 -0.59
C VAL A 95 -12.95 5.20 0.39
N TYR A 96 -12.77 4.67 1.59
CA TYR A 96 -13.77 4.66 2.65
C TYR A 96 -13.22 5.35 3.89
N ARG A 97 -13.98 6.30 4.42
CA ARG A 97 -13.71 6.84 5.74
C ARG A 97 -14.50 6.01 6.76
N PRO A 98 -13.86 5.43 7.79
CA PRO A 98 -14.59 4.79 8.87
C PRO A 98 -15.58 5.79 9.45
N LEU A 99 -16.82 5.35 9.68
CA LEU A 99 -17.78 6.15 10.41
C LEU A 99 -17.21 6.36 11.82
N ASN A 100 -16.99 7.61 12.21
CA ASN A 100 -16.68 7.91 13.60
C ASN A 100 -17.85 7.37 14.44
N ASN A 101 -17.58 6.45 15.37
CA ASN A 101 -18.55 5.84 16.28
C ASN A 101 -19.17 6.82 17.31
N ASN A 102 -19.30 8.11 16.97
CA ASN A 102 -20.14 9.08 17.67
C ASN A 102 -21.53 9.18 17.04
N ILE A 103 -22.04 8.07 16.48
CA ILE A 103 -23.47 7.95 16.17
C ILE A 103 -24.17 7.64 17.49
N PHE A 104 -24.51 8.68 18.24
CA PHE A 104 -25.59 8.59 19.20
C PHE A 104 -26.86 8.24 18.41
N CYS A 105 -27.27 6.98 18.43
CA CYS A 105 -28.65 6.65 18.14
C CYS A 105 -29.51 7.33 19.21
N ARG A 106 -30.25 8.37 18.80
CA ARG A 106 -31.31 8.98 19.58
C ARG A 106 -32.65 8.50 19.04
#